data_AF-A0A7Y0N0T8-F1
#
_entry.id   AF-A0A7Y0N0T8-F1
#
_cell.length_a   1.000
_cell.length_b   1.000
_cell.length_c   1.000
_cell.angle_alpha   90.00
_cell.angle_beta   90.00
_cell.angle_gamma   90.00
#
_symmetry.space_group_name_H-M   'P 1'
#
loop_
_entity.id
_entity.type
_entity.pdbx_description
1 polymer ?
#
loop_
_entity_poly.entity_id
_entity_poly.type
_entity_poly.pdbx_seq_one_letter_code
_entity_poly.pdbx_strand_id
1 'polypeptide(L)'
;LSQSADNPFSGHFNLMVDESMMMSNILAEQLKLIDDAPLFSSSTLGKQMQTVYKFIASQSALSQHRQVFFVKHTGYDLHDSQLARHPLLLEDLATNLNAMYRAIDKLGMSKNVTTFTMSDFGRRMTNNGNGTDHGWGGHQLLIGGAVNGSAPIGTWPELTLGGQDDYSKGRLIPAIAADQVGSTLAQWMGVSDNAALEYVFPNIRNFTTSNLGFMA
;
A
#
# COMPACT_ATOMS: atom_id res chain seq x y z
N LEU A 1 38.37 -5.88 -16.70
CA LEU A 1 39.50 -4.96 -16.44
C LEU A 1 39.81 -5.05 -14.96
N SER A 2 40.86 -5.77 -14.60
CA SER A 2 41.34 -5.88 -13.22
C SER A 2 42.09 -4.60 -12.82
N GLN A 3 41.70 -3.95 -11.72
CA GLN A 3 42.55 -2.99 -11.03
C GLN A 3 42.18 -2.86 -9.53
N SER A 4 43.17 -3.21 -8.69
CA SER A 4 43.39 -3.01 -7.25
C SER A 4 42.23 -3.23 -6.26
N ALA A 5 42.25 -4.40 -5.63
CA ALA A 5 41.40 -4.82 -4.52
C ALA A 5 42.05 -4.55 -3.14
N ASP A 6 42.70 -3.41 -2.94
CA ASP A 6 43.31 -3.07 -1.63
C ASP A 6 42.41 -2.23 -0.72
N ASN A 7 41.20 -1.88 -1.19
CA ASN A 7 40.22 -1.18 -0.38
C ASN A 7 39.05 -2.13 -0.02
N PRO A 8 38.84 -2.46 1.27
CA PRO A 8 37.72 -3.32 1.68
C PRO A 8 36.35 -2.76 1.27
N PHE A 9 36.21 -1.43 1.11
CA PHE A 9 34.99 -0.81 0.61
C PHE A 9 34.74 -1.09 -0.88
N SER A 10 35.77 -1.07 -1.74
CA SER A 10 35.58 -1.35 -3.17
C SER A 10 35.31 -2.83 -3.41
N GLY A 11 35.96 -3.72 -2.64
CA GLY A 11 35.65 -5.16 -2.65
C GLY A 11 34.21 -5.45 -2.24
N HIS A 12 33.76 -4.87 -1.13
CA HIS A 12 32.38 -5.07 -0.65
C HIS A 12 31.33 -4.43 -1.59
N PHE A 13 31.61 -3.24 -2.14
CA PHE A 13 30.73 -2.61 -3.12
C PHE A 13 30.56 -3.47 -4.38
N ASN A 14 31.65 -4.01 -4.92
CA ASN A 14 31.59 -4.89 -6.09
C ASN A 14 30.80 -6.17 -5.80
N LEU A 15 31.00 -6.78 -4.62
CA LEU A 15 30.21 -7.93 -4.18
C LEU A 15 28.72 -7.61 -4.12
N MET A 16 28.34 -6.48 -3.51
CA MET A 16 26.93 -6.06 -3.45
C MET A 16 26.34 -5.79 -4.85
N VAL A 17 27.11 -5.19 -5.75
CA VAL A 17 26.67 -4.96 -7.14
C VAL A 17 26.48 -6.28 -7.88
N ASP A 18 27.43 -7.20 -7.78
CA ASP A 18 27.37 -8.51 -8.44
C ASP A 18 26.20 -9.35 -7.90
N GLU A 19 26.00 -9.37 -6.57
CA GLU A 19 24.85 -10.02 -5.93
C GLU A 19 23.53 -9.38 -6.38
N SER A 20 23.46 -8.05 -6.45
CA SER A 20 22.27 -7.34 -6.91
C SER A 20 21.95 -7.65 -8.37
N MET A 21 22.95 -7.73 -9.24
CA MET A 21 22.77 -8.07 -10.65
C MET A 21 22.32 -9.52 -10.82
N MET A 22 22.92 -10.45 -10.07
CA MET A 22 22.52 -11.85 -10.08
C MET A 22 21.07 -12.01 -9.61
N MET A 23 20.70 -11.38 -8.49
CA MET A 23 19.34 -11.40 -7.97
C MET A 23 18.36 -10.81 -8.98
N SER A 24 18.69 -9.67 -9.60
CA SER A 24 17.86 -9.05 -10.64
C SER A 24 17.64 -9.96 -11.84
N ASN A 25 18.66 -10.72 -12.27
CA ASN A 25 18.53 -11.64 -13.40
C ASN A 25 17.65 -12.85 -13.07
N ILE A 26 17.88 -13.49 -11.91
CA ILE A 26 17.03 -14.59 -11.42
C ILE A 26 15.57 -14.14 -11.37
N LEU A 27 15.36 -12.94 -10.84
CA LEU A 27 14.05 -12.35 -10.72
C LEU A 27 13.40 -12.11 -12.08
N ALA A 28 14.12 -11.48 -13.00
CA ALA A 28 13.62 -11.19 -14.35
C ALA A 28 13.26 -12.47 -15.12
N GLU A 29 14.10 -13.51 -15.06
CA GLU A 29 13.79 -14.79 -15.71
C GLU A 29 12.56 -15.46 -15.09
N GLN A 30 12.46 -15.46 -13.75
CA GLN A 30 11.32 -16.06 -13.08
C GLN A 30 9.99 -15.36 -13.43
N LEU A 31 10.00 -14.02 -13.50
CA LEU A 31 8.79 -13.27 -13.87
C LEU A 31 8.36 -13.50 -15.32
N LYS A 32 9.28 -13.85 -16.23
CA LYS A 32 8.90 -14.21 -17.61
C LYS A 32 8.11 -15.53 -17.68
N LEU A 33 8.25 -16.41 -16.69
CA LEU A 33 7.51 -17.67 -16.62
C LEU A 33 6.06 -17.49 -16.15
N ILE A 34 5.74 -16.34 -15.57
CA ILE A 34 4.38 -16.02 -15.13
C ILE A 34 3.69 -15.19 -16.21
N ASP A 35 2.60 -15.73 -16.74
CA ASP A 35 1.74 -15.02 -17.69
C ASP A 35 1.18 -13.72 -17.10
N ASP A 36 0.91 -12.75 -17.97
CA ASP A 36 0.24 -11.55 -17.51
C ASP A 36 -1.19 -11.83 -17.06
N ALA A 37 -1.61 -11.20 -15.96
CA ALA A 37 -2.98 -11.30 -15.51
C ALA A 37 -3.81 -10.29 -16.32
N PRO A 38 -5.02 -10.68 -16.73
CA PRO A 38 -5.86 -9.77 -17.48
C PRO A 38 -6.37 -8.64 -16.57
N LEU A 39 -6.83 -7.54 -17.18
CA LEU A 39 -7.59 -6.43 -16.55
C LEU A 39 -6.77 -5.36 -15.81
N PHE A 40 -5.48 -5.56 -15.59
CA PHE A 40 -4.63 -4.43 -15.20
C PHE A 40 -4.60 -3.39 -16.32
N SER A 41 -4.70 -2.12 -15.97
CA SER A 41 -4.64 -1.05 -16.96
C SER A 41 -3.21 -0.89 -17.50
N SER A 42 -3.07 -0.17 -18.62
CA SER A 42 -1.76 0.18 -19.17
C SER A 42 -1.10 1.35 -18.42
N SER A 43 -1.74 1.86 -17.35
CA SER A 43 -1.23 2.94 -16.52
C SER A 43 0.03 2.52 -15.75
N THR A 44 0.70 3.50 -15.16
CA THR A 44 1.85 3.23 -14.27
C THR A 44 1.44 2.38 -13.06
N LEU A 45 0.23 2.56 -12.53
CA LEU A 45 -0.27 1.73 -11.43
C LEU A 45 -0.50 0.29 -11.91
N GLY A 46 -1.19 0.11 -13.04
CA GLY A 46 -1.47 -1.22 -13.59
C GLY A 46 -0.21 -2.02 -13.90
N LYS A 47 0.82 -1.40 -14.48
CA LYS A 47 2.13 -2.03 -14.72
C LYS A 47 2.85 -2.45 -13.43
N GLN A 48 2.80 -1.60 -12.39
CA GLN A 48 3.36 -1.94 -11.08
C GLN A 48 2.62 -3.12 -10.45
N MET A 49 1.28 -3.10 -10.45
CA MET A 49 0.47 -4.17 -9.85
C MET A 49 0.59 -5.48 -10.64
N GLN A 50 0.72 -5.41 -11.97
CA GLN A 50 1.04 -6.56 -12.82
C GLN A 50 2.37 -7.21 -12.40
N THR A 51 3.39 -6.39 -12.11
CA THR A 51 4.69 -6.87 -11.63
C THR A 51 4.59 -7.50 -10.24
N VAL A 52 3.84 -6.88 -9.31
CA VAL A 52 3.59 -7.41 -7.97
C VAL A 52 2.84 -8.74 -8.01
N TYR A 53 1.80 -8.85 -8.86
CA TYR A 53 1.10 -10.11 -9.09
C TYR A 53 2.08 -11.23 -9.49
N LYS A 54 3.00 -10.96 -10.41
CA LYS A 54 4.00 -11.96 -10.83
C LYS A 54 4.98 -12.36 -9.72
N PHE A 55 5.35 -11.41 -8.84
CA PHE A 55 6.14 -11.76 -7.65
C PHE A 55 5.39 -12.71 -6.73
N ILE A 56 4.13 -12.40 -6.45
CA ILE A 56 3.29 -13.25 -5.60
C ILE A 56 3.12 -14.64 -6.21
N ALA A 57 2.83 -14.73 -7.51
CA ALA A 57 2.74 -15.99 -8.23
C ALA A 57 4.06 -16.79 -8.22
N SER A 58 5.20 -16.10 -8.13
CA SER A 58 6.54 -16.69 -8.10
C SER A 58 7.03 -17.04 -6.69
N GLN A 59 6.27 -16.72 -5.63
CA GLN A 59 6.80 -16.76 -4.25
C GLN A 59 7.42 -18.11 -3.88
N SER A 60 6.84 -19.23 -4.34
CA SER A 60 7.28 -20.57 -3.99
C SER A 60 8.58 -20.93 -4.68
N ALA A 61 8.75 -20.51 -5.94
CA ALA A 61 9.99 -20.68 -6.69
C ALA A 61 11.12 -19.82 -6.14
N LEU A 62 10.78 -18.65 -5.58
CA LEU A 62 11.73 -17.71 -4.98
C LEU A 62 11.96 -17.96 -3.48
N SER A 63 11.32 -18.98 -2.88
CA SER A 63 11.37 -19.26 -1.44
C SER A 63 11.04 -18.04 -0.56
N GLN A 64 10.10 -17.20 -1.02
CA GLN A 64 9.66 -16.00 -0.31
C GLN A 64 8.45 -16.32 0.56
N HIS A 65 8.58 -16.10 1.88
CA HIS A 65 7.54 -16.46 2.85
C HIS A 65 6.66 -15.30 3.31
N ARG A 66 7.22 -14.08 3.38
CA ARG A 66 6.50 -12.85 3.77
C ARG A 66 7.00 -11.72 2.89
N GLN A 67 6.07 -11.02 2.25
CA GLN A 67 6.39 -10.00 1.27
C GLN A 67 5.52 -8.79 1.52
N VAL A 68 6.12 -7.60 1.44
CA VAL A 68 5.42 -6.32 1.48
C VAL A 68 5.81 -5.57 0.23
N PHE A 69 4.82 -5.19 -0.57
CA PHE A 69 5.03 -4.45 -1.81
C PHE A 69 4.43 -3.06 -1.68
N PHE A 70 5.20 -2.05 -2.06
CA PHE A 70 4.74 -0.68 -2.19
C PHE A 70 4.58 -0.36 -3.67
N VAL A 71 3.38 0.04 -4.07
CA VAL A 71 3.10 0.58 -5.41
C VAL A 71 2.65 2.03 -5.26
N LYS A 72 3.09 2.88 -6.20
CA LYS A 72 2.79 4.30 -6.15
C LYS A 72 1.70 4.65 -7.15
N HIS A 73 0.65 5.32 -6.69
CA HIS A 73 -0.33 5.97 -7.54
C HIS A 73 -0.30 7.48 -7.30
N THR A 74 0.07 8.24 -8.31
CA THR A 74 0.29 9.69 -8.21
C THR A 74 -0.85 10.49 -8.82
N GLY A 75 -0.93 11.78 -8.48
CA GLY A 75 -1.85 12.72 -9.12
C GLY A 75 -2.96 13.24 -8.23
N TYR A 76 -3.04 12.79 -6.97
CA TYR A 76 -4.05 13.19 -6.00
C TYR A 76 -3.86 14.60 -5.43
N ASP A 77 -2.72 15.26 -5.69
CA ASP A 77 -2.49 16.63 -5.24
C ASP A 77 -3.12 17.68 -6.19
N LEU A 78 -4.45 17.64 -6.27
CA LEU A 78 -5.23 18.44 -7.22
C LEU A 78 -5.64 19.79 -6.60
N HIS A 79 -4.82 20.83 -6.84
CA HIS A 79 -5.16 22.22 -6.53
C HIS A 79 -6.02 22.90 -7.61
N ASP A 80 -6.30 22.20 -8.71
CA ASP A 80 -7.13 22.65 -9.82
C ASP A 80 -7.75 21.43 -10.52
N SER A 81 -8.84 21.65 -11.26
CA SER A 81 -9.52 20.69 -12.12
C SER A 81 -9.87 19.38 -11.41
N GLN A 82 -10.18 19.44 -10.11
CA GLN A 82 -10.43 18.24 -9.30
C GLN A 82 -11.62 17.44 -9.82
N LEU A 83 -12.70 18.12 -10.24
CA LEU A 83 -13.88 17.45 -10.80
C LEU A 83 -13.60 16.70 -12.12
N ALA A 84 -12.60 17.13 -12.89
CA ALA A 84 -12.23 16.47 -14.15
C ALA A 84 -11.18 15.37 -13.94
N ARG A 85 -10.18 15.61 -13.08
CA ARG A 85 -9.01 14.73 -12.92
C ARG A 85 -9.22 13.64 -11.86
N HIS A 86 -9.87 13.96 -10.74
CA HIS A 86 -10.02 13.02 -9.63
C HIS A 86 -10.82 11.76 -10.00
N PRO A 87 -11.95 11.85 -10.76
CA PRO A 87 -12.68 10.65 -11.17
C PRO A 87 -11.83 9.68 -11.99
N LEU A 88 -10.97 10.18 -12.88
CA LEU A 88 -10.08 9.34 -13.70
C LEU A 88 -9.04 8.60 -12.85
N LEU A 89 -8.53 9.26 -11.80
CA LEU A 89 -7.63 8.61 -10.83
C LEU A 89 -8.37 7.52 -10.03
N LEU A 90 -9.61 7.79 -9.60
CA LEU A 90 -10.40 6.79 -8.88
C LEU A 90 -10.79 5.61 -9.79
N GLU A 91 -11.05 5.85 -11.07
CA GLU A 91 -11.31 4.81 -12.07
C GLU A 91 -10.09 3.91 -12.30
N ASP A 92 -8.89 4.49 -12.48
CA ASP A 92 -7.66 3.70 -12.62
C ASP A 92 -7.33 2.92 -11.34
N LEU A 93 -7.54 3.52 -10.16
CA LEU A 93 -7.40 2.84 -8.88
C LEU A 93 -8.38 1.67 -8.76
N ALA A 94 -9.67 1.89 -8.99
CA ALA A 94 -10.71 0.87 -8.88
C ALA A 94 -10.47 -0.29 -9.87
N THR A 95 -10.08 0.04 -11.11
CA THR A 95 -9.76 -0.95 -12.15
C THR A 95 -8.64 -1.87 -11.69
N ASN A 96 -7.53 -1.31 -11.21
CA ASN A 96 -6.35 -2.09 -10.85
C ASN A 96 -6.51 -2.83 -9.50
N LEU A 97 -7.25 -2.26 -8.54
CA LEU A 97 -7.61 -2.96 -7.30
C LEU A 97 -8.50 -4.19 -7.58
N ASN A 98 -9.49 -4.05 -8.46
CA ASN A 98 -10.33 -5.16 -8.89
C ASN A 98 -9.53 -6.22 -9.67
N ALA A 99 -8.66 -5.80 -10.59
CA ALA A 99 -7.78 -6.70 -11.32
C ALA A 99 -6.87 -7.50 -10.37
N MET A 100 -6.27 -6.84 -9.39
CA MET A 100 -5.43 -7.47 -8.38
C MET A 100 -6.21 -8.52 -7.58
N TYR A 101 -7.37 -8.16 -7.04
CA TYR A 101 -8.21 -9.09 -6.29
C TYR A 101 -8.55 -10.34 -7.12
N ARG A 102 -9.01 -10.16 -8.36
CA ARG A 102 -9.35 -11.28 -9.25
C ARG A 102 -8.15 -12.15 -9.61
N ALA A 103 -6.99 -11.54 -9.83
CA ALA A 103 -5.78 -12.27 -10.15
C ALA A 103 -5.30 -13.13 -8.97
N ILE A 104 -5.31 -12.57 -7.76
CA ILE A 104 -4.97 -13.29 -6.52
C ILE A 104 -5.97 -14.40 -6.20
N ASP A 105 -7.27 -14.15 -6.41
CA ASP A 105 -8.30 -15.17 -6.20
C ASP A 105 -8.12 -16.36 -7.16
N LYS A 106 -7.78 -16.09 -8.43
CA LYS A 106 -7.44 -17.14 -9.41
C LYS A 106 -6.22 -17.97 -9.00
N LEU A 107 -5.27 -17.39 -8.28
CA LEU A 107 -4.12 -18.13 -7.71
C LEU A 107 -4.51 -18.97 -6.47
N GLY A 108 -5.74 -18.85 -5.96
CA GLY A 108 -6.16 -19.48 -4.71
C GLY A 108 -5.52 -18.84 -3.47
N MET A 109 -5.00 -17.62 -3.59
CA MET A 109 -4.23 -16.93 -2.53
C MET A 109 -5.02 -15.80 -1.86
N SER A 110 -6.33 -15.71 -2.05
CA SER A 110 -7.15 -14.62 -1.54
C SER A 110 -7.07 -14.45 -0.02
N LYS A 111 -6.86 -15.52 0.74
CA LYS A 111 -6.65 -15.47 2.20
C LYS A 111 -5.22 -15.16 2.63
N ASN A 112 -4.26 -15.15 1.70
CA ASN A 112 -2.84 -14.98 1.98
C ASN A 112 -2.33 -13.60 1.56
N VAL A 113 -3.09 -12.86 0.75
CA VAL A 113 -2.72 -11.55 0.22
C VAL A 113 -3.82 -10.54 0.50
N THR A 114 -3.44 -9.42 1.09
CA THR A 114 -4.31 -8.27 1.32
C THR A 114 -3.71 -7.06 0.65
N THR A 115 -4.48 -6.41 -0.21
CA THR A 115 -4.14 -5.11 -0.81
C THR A 115 -4.87 -4.02 -0.04
N PHE A 116 -4.18 -2.94 0.29
CA PHE A 116 -4.79 -1.79 0.94
C PHE A 116 -4.22 -0.49 0.39
N THR A 117 -4.97 0.59 0.53
CA THR A 117 -4.48 1.94 0.21
C THR A 117 -3.91 2.62 1.45
N MET A 118 -2.97 3.53 1.22
CA MET A 118 -2.52 4.52 2.19
C MET A 118 -2.23 5.83 1.45
N SER A 119 -2.31 6.96 2.16
CA SER A 119 -2.05 8.29 1.60
C SER A 119 -1.31 9.14 2.61
N ASP A 120 -0.39 9.98 2.13
CA ASP A 120 0.38 10.92 2.96
C ASP A 120 -0.51 12.05 3.51
N PHE A 121 -1.60 12.37 2.81
CA PHE A 121 -2.55 13.42 3.19
C PHE A 121 -3.99 13.06 2.81
N GLY A 122 -4.94 13.64 3.54
CA GLY A 122 -6.34 13.73 3.14
C GLY A 122 -6.60 14.94 2.25
N ARG A 123 -7.85 15.15 1.81
CA ARG A 123 -8.28 16.39 1.15
C ARG A 123 -9.25 17.13 2.03
N ARG A 124 -9.20 18.47 2.04
CA ARG A 124 -10.18 19.26 2.79
C ARG A 124 -11.55 19.22 2.12
N MET A 125 -12.60 19.36 2.93
CA MET A 125 -13.96 19.55 2.44
C MET A 125 -14.11 20.86 1.66
N THR A 126 -13.39 21.90 2.07
CA THR A 126 -13.44 23.21 1.42
C THR A 126 -12.59 23.22 0.15
N ASN A 127 -13.16 23.79 -0.90
CA ASN A 127 -12.47 24.11 -2.14
C ASN A 127 -11.47 25.29 -1.96
N ASN A 128 -10.38 25.30 -2.75
CA ASN A 128 -9.37 26.38 -2.78
C ASN A 128 -9.19 27.01 -4.19
N GLY A 129 -10.25 27.03 -4.99
CA GLY A 129 -10.30 27.46 -6.39
C GLY A 129 -11.04 26.43 -7.24
N ASN A 130 -10.29 25.60 -7.97
CA ASN A 130 -10.83 24.48 -8.73
C ASN A 130 -10.40 23.12 -8.15
N GLY A 131 -9.78 23.13 -6.97
CA GLY A 131 -9.29 21.97 -6.24
C GLY A 131 -9.58 22.05 -4.75
N THR A 132 -8.76 21.38 -3.97
CA THR A 132 -8.81 21.41 -2.49
C THR A 132 -7.41 21.56 -1.89
N ASP A 133 -7.33 21.94 -0.62
CA ASP A 133 -6.07 21.91 0.13
C ASP A 133 -5.80 20.52 0.72
N HIS A 134 -4.56 20.31 1.19
CA HIS A 134 -4.20 19.15 2.00
C HIS A 134 -4.98 19.14 3.32
N GLY A 135 -5.56 17.98 3.60
CA GLY A 135 -6.29 17.60 4.81
C GLY A 135 -5.56 16.50 5.59
N TRP A 136 -6.22 15.99 6.63
CA TRP A 136 -5.63 14.99 7.53
C TRP A 136 -6.38 13.66 7.45
N GLY A 137 -7.70 13.68 7.59
CA GLY A 137 -8.55 12.51 7.46
C GLY A 137 -8.82 12.09 6.01
N GLY A 138 -9.10 10.80 5.83
CA GLY A 138 -9.46 10.19 4.55
C GLY A 138 -9.93 8.75 4.75
N HIS A 139 -10.31 8.08 3.67
CA HIS A 139 -10.72 6.67 3.69
C HIS A 139 -9.66 5.81 3.04
N GLN A 140 -9.39 4.64 3.63
CA GLN A 140 -8.57 3.61 3.02
C GLN A 140 -9.45 2.47 2.52
N LEU A 141 -9.07 1.88 1.39
CA LEU A 141 -9.69 0.67 0.87
C LEU A 141 -8.85 -0.52 1.30
N LEU A 142 -9.50 -1.57 1.78
CA LEU A 142 -8.87 -2.86 2.14
C LEU A 142 -9.56 -3.96 1.34
N ILE A 143 -8.76 -4.81 0.68
CA ILE A 143 -9.25 -5.82 -0.25
C ILE A 143 -8.44 -7.10 -0.08
N GLY A 144 -9.12 -8.19 0.23
CA GLY A 144 -8.51 -9.51 0.40
C GLY A 144 -9.49 -10.47 1.09
N GLY A 145 -9.29 -11.77 0.91
CA GLY A 145 -10.10 -12.81 1.56
C GLY A 145 -9.81 -12.99 3.06
N ALA A 146 -8.76 -12.33 3.57
CA ALA A 146 -8.45 -12.26 5.00
C ALA A 146 -9.07 -11.04 5.69
N VAL A 147 -9.70 -10.12 4.95
CA VAL A 147 -10.36 -8.95 5.55
C VAL A 147 -11.71 -9.39 6.13
N ASN A 148 -11.90 -9.16 7.43
CA ASN A 148 -13.12 -9.48 8.15
C ASN A 148 -14.20 -8.42 7.92
N GLY A 149 -15.29 -8.85 7.27
CA GLY A 149 -16.53 -8.09 7.19
C GLY A 149 -16.77 -7.37 5.88
N SER A 150 -18.04 -7.06 5.63
CA SER A 150 -18.51 -6.26 4.50
C SER A 150 -18.85 -4.81 4.91
N ALA A 151 -18.61 -4.46 6.18
CA ALA A 151 -18.96 -3.16 6.76
C ALA A 151 -17.73 -2.24 6.84
N PRO A 152 -17.93 -0.91 6.79
CA PRO A 152 -16.86 0.06 7.07
C PRO A 152 -16.25 -0.17 8.46
N ILE A 153 -14.93 -0.03 8.55
CA ILE A 153 -14.19 -0.06 9.82
C ILE A 153 -14.13 1.37 10.37
N GLY A 154 -14.60 1.58 11.60
CA GLY A 154 -14.71 2.91 12.21
C GLY A 154 -16.07 3.58 11.93
N THR A 155 -16.09 4.90 11.98
CA THR A 155 -17.31 5.72 11.82
C THR A 155 -17.17 6.66 10.62
N TRP A 156 -18.27 6.88 9.90
CA TRP A 156 -18.32 7.93 8.88
C TRP A 156 -18.23 9.30 9.55
N PRO A 157 -17.40 10.22 9.04
CA PRO A 157 -17.29 11.55 9.62
C PRO A 157 -18.53 12.39 9.30
N GLU A 158 -18.81 13.35 10.17
CA GLU A 158 -19.74 14.43 9.87
C GLU A 158 -19.10 15.40 8.86
N LEU A 159 -19.73 15.56 7.69
CA LEU A 159 -19.25 16.48 6.64
C LEU A 159 -19.78 17.91 6.84
N THR A 160 -19.59 18.45 8.03
CA THR A 160 -20.04 19.80 8.43
C THR A 160 -18.85 20.70 8.75
N LEU A 161 -18.76 21.88 8.13
CA LEU A 161 -17.72 22.86 8.43
C LEU A 161 -17.88 23.40 9.86
N GLY A 162 -16.79 23.37 10.63
CA GLY A 162 -16.81 23.69 12.06
C GLY A 162 -17.60 22.69 12.93
N GLY A 163 -18.00 21.55 12.35
CA GLY A 163 -18.60 20.43 13.07
C GLY A 163 -17.56 19.67 13.91
N GLN A 164 -17.99 18.60 14.58
CA GLN A 164 -17.16 17.87 15.54
C GLN A 164 -15.90 17.26 14.89
N ASP A 165 -16.02 16.80 13.64
CA ASP A 165 -14.94 16.14 12.92
C ASP A 165 -14.05 17.12 12.12
N ASP A 166 -14.36 18.42 12.10
CA ASP A 166 -13.55 19.43 11.43
C ASP A 166 -12.57 20.08 12.40
N TYR A 167 -11.28 19.76 12.26
CA TYR A 167 -10.23 20.44 13.01
C TYR A 167 -10.17 21.94 12.67
N SER A 168 -10.25 22.26 11.39
CA SER A 168 -10.22 23.63 10.86
C SER A 168 -10.39 23.64 9.35
N LYS A 169 -11.30 24.48 8.84
CA LYS A 169 -11.47 24.75 7.41
C LYS A 169 -11.69 23.47 6.60
N GLY A 170 -12.54 22.57 7.10
CA GLY A 170 -12.85 21.29 6.46
C GLY A 170 -11.72 20.27 6.50
N ARG A 171 -10.77 20.38 7.43
CA ARG A 171 -9.74 19.37 7.66
C ARG A 171 -10.29 18.31 8.61
N LEU A 172 -10.77 17.21 8.05
CA LEU A 172 -11.32 16.10 8.83
C LEU A 172 -10.27 15.50 9.79
N ILE A 173 -10.68 15.18 11.00
CA ILE A 173 -9.88 14.48 12.02
C ILE A 173 -10.07 12.98 11.81
N PRO A 174 -9.00 12.19 11.58
CA PRO A 174 -9.12 10.74 11.50
C PRO A 174 -9.41 10.13 12.87
N ALA A 175 -10.50 9.38 12.97
CA ALA A 175 -10.84 8.62 14.19
C ALA A 175 -9.94 7.38 14.39
N ILE A 176 -9.35 6.88 13.30
CA ILE A 176 -8.42 5.75 13.30
C ILE A 176 -7.07 6.24 12.77
N ALA A 177 -6.02 6.02 13.55
CA ALA A 177 -4.66 6.40 13.14
C ALA A 177 -4.06 5.40 12.14
N ALA A 178 -3.14 5.89 11.29
CA ALA A 178 -2.38 5.04 10.37
C ALA A 178 -1.62 3.92 11.11
N ASP A 179 -1.04 4.23 12.28
CA ASP A 179 -0.36 3.25 13.13
C ASP A 179 -1.29 2.12 13.61
N GLN A 180 -2.58 2.40 13.87
CA GLN A 180 -3.54 1.35 14.26
C GLN A 180 -3.88 0.43 13.08
N VAL A 181 -4.01 0.99 11.87
CA VAL A 181 -4.19 0.21 10.63
C VAL A 181 -2.96 -0.66 10.37
N GLY A 182 -1.77 -0.06 10.42
CA GLY A 182 -0.50 -0.75 10.22
C GLY A 182 -0.25 -1.84 11.26
N SER A 183 -0.50 -1.55 12.54
CA SER A 183 -0.37 -2.52 13.63
C SER A 183 -1.30 -3.71 13.46
N THR A 184 -2.53 -3.49 13.00
CA THR A 184 -3.48 -4.58 12.73
C THR A 184 -2.99 -5.48 11.60
N LEU A 185 -2.48 -4.89 10.51
CA LEU A 185 -1.91 -5.63 9.37
C LEU A 185 -0.62 -6.38 9.76
N ALA A 186 0.24 -5.77 10.58
CA ALA A 186 1.48 -6.40 11.04
C ALA A 186 1.21 -7.62 11.93
N GLN A 187 0.19 -7.54 12.80
CA GLN A 187 -0.25 -8.69 13.59
C GLN A 187 -0.75 -9.83 12.69
N TRP A 188 -1.53 -9.54 11.65
CA TRP A 188 -1.93 -10.53 10.65
C TRP A 188 -0.73 -11.16 9.93
N MET A 189 0.34 -10.40 9.69
CA MET A 189 1.61 -10.91 9.15
C MET A 189 2.47 -11.67 10.18
N GLY A 190 2.01 -11.81 11.43
CA GLY A 190 2.66 -12.59 12.48
C GLY A 190 3.53 -11.80 13.46
N VAL A 191 3.42 -10.45 13.49
CA VAL A 191 4.07 -9.63 14.51
C VAL A 191 3.18 -9.58 15.76
N SER A 192 3.39 -10.50 16.69
CA SER A 192 2.57 -10.63 17.91
C SER A 192 3.22 -10.10 19.18
N ASP A 193 4.50 -9.72 19.13
CA ASP A 193 5.22 -9.16 20.27
C ASP A 193 4.97 -7.65 20.40
N ASN A 194 4.63 -7.19 21.60
CA ASN A 194 4.29 -5.78 21.83
C ASN A 194 5.52 -4.87 21.63
N ALA A 195 6.72 -5.30 22.03
CA ALA A 195 7.91 -4.48 21.83
C ALA A 195 8.25 -4.34 20.34
N ALA A 196 8.07 -5.40 19.55
CA ALA A 196 8.18 -5.35 18.10
C ALA A 196 7.12 -4.44 17.46
N LEU A 197 5.86 -4.50 17.93
CA LEU A 197 4.81 -3.59 17.45
C LEU A 197 5.13 -2.13 17.78
N GLU A 198 5.60 -1.83 18.99
CA GLU A 198 6.02 -0.47 19.36
C GLU A 198 7.30 -0.02 18.65
N TYR A 199 8.16 -0.94 18.23
CA TYR A 199 9.31 -0.61 17.39
C TYR A 199 8.88 -0.22 15.97
N VAL A 200 7.94 -0.96 15.37
CA VAL A 200 7.46 -0.71 14.01
C VAL A 200 6.48 0.46 13.95
N PHE A 201 5.60 0.60 14.95
CA PHE A 201 4.57 1.64 15.08
C PHE A 201 4.69 2.35 16.44
N PRO A 202 5.63 3.28 16.62
CA PRO A 202 5.93 3.86 17.93
C PRO A 202 4.77 4.59 18.61
N ASN A 203 3.77 5.07 17.86
CA ASN A 203 2.62 5.73 18.47
C ASN A 203 1.56 4.73 18.95
N ILE A 204 1.68 3.43 18.64
CA ILE A 204 0.68 2.43 19.01
C ILE A 204 0.46 2.35 20.53
N ARG A 205 1.52 2.62 21.30
CA ARG A 205 1.48 2.73 22.78
C ARG A 205 0.52 3.79 23.31
N ASN A 206 0.13 4.77 22.49
CA ASN A 206 -0.80 5.83 22.86
C ASN A 206 -2.27 5.43 22.63
N PHE A 207 -2.53 4.23 22.11
CA PHE A 207 -3.88 3.74 21.83
C PHE A 207 -4.23 2.56 22.73
N THR A 208 -5.47 2.50 23.20
CA THR A 208 -5.99 1.36 23.97
C THR A 208 -6.17 0.11 23.10
N THR A 209 -6.33 0.29 21.79
CA THR A 209 -6.53 -0.78 20.82
C THR A 209 -5.44 -0.74 19.76
N SER A 210 -4.59 -1.76 19.75
CA SER A 210 -3.54 -1.96 18.74
C SER A 210 -3.97 -2.86 17.57
N ASN A 211 -5.07 -3.58 17.72
CA ASN A 211 -5.65 -4.46 16.71
C ASN A 211 -7.13 -4.10 16.52
N LEU A 212 -7.48 -3.61 15.33
CA LEU A 212 -8.82 -3.14 15.00
C LEU A 212 -9.78 -4.28 14.59
N GLY A 213 -9.30 -5.54 14.58
CA GLY A 213 -10.13 -6.74 14.36
C GLY A 213 -10.58 -6.97 12.92
N PHE A 214 -10.12 -6.16 11.98
CA PHE A 214 -10.52 -6.27 10.57
C PHE A 214 -9.77 -7.34 9.77
N MET A 215 -8.87 -8.10 10.39
CA MET A 215 -8.15 -9.21 9.75
C MET A 215 -8.51 -10.53 10.44
N ALA A 216 -8.67 -11.59 9.64
CA ALA A 216 -8.93 -12.97 10.05
C ALA A 216 -7.68 -13.71 10.56
#